data_AF-A0A7X3RFA9-F1
#
_entry.id   AF-A0A7X3RFA9-F1
#
_cell.length_a   1.000
_cell.length_b   1.000
_cell.length_c   1.000
_cell.angle_alpha   90.00
_cell.angle_beta   90.00
_cell.angle_gamma   90.00
#
_symmetry.space_group_name_H-M   'P 1'
#
loop_
_entity.id
_entity.type
_entity.pdbx_description
1 polymer ?
#
loop_
_entity_poly.entity_id
_entity_poly.type
_entity_poly.pdbx_seq_one_letter_code
_entity_poly.pdbx_strand_id
1 'polypeptide(L)' 'MKRRALVRHLRKYDCYFIREGGRHSRWGKMHLGIQISTSVPRHNEIGKWLVEKICKDLKIPPP' A
#
# COMPACT_ATOMS: atom_id res chain seq x y z
N MET A 1 -3.00 -9.24 8.52
CA MET A 1 -3.62 -7.91 8.75
C MET A 1 -4.84 -7.75 7.85
N LYS A 2 -5.92 -7.13 8.33
CA LYS A 2 -7.08 -6.81 7.47
C LYS A 2 -6.71 -5.74 6.44
N ARG A 3 -7.10 -5.90 5.17
CA ARG A 3 -6.88 -4.91 4.09
C ARG A 3 -7.32 -3.50 4.48
N ARG A 4 -8.46 -3.37 5.18
CA ARG A 4 -8.97 -2.07 5.66
C ARG A 4 -8.00 -1.35 6.60
N ALA A 5 -7.27 -2.10 7.44
CA ALA A 5 -6.26 -1.54 8.33
C ALA A 5 -5.04 -1.06 7.54
N LEU A 6 -4.57 -1.85 6.57
CA LEU A 6 -3.49 -1.45 5.67
C LEU A 6 -3.86 -0.18 4.89
N VAL A 7 -5.06 -0.11 4.31
CA VAL A 7 -5.53 1.06 3.56
C VAL A 7 -5.57 2.32 4.44
N ARG A 8 -6.01 2.21 5.70
CA ARG A 8 -5.96 3.33 6.65
C ARG A 8 -4.53 3.77 6.95
N HIS A 9 -3.62 2.81 7.13
CA HIS A 9 -2.20 3.08 7.32
C HIS A 9 -1.61 3.81 6.10
N LEU A 10 -1.83 3.29 4.88
CA LEU A 10 -1.38 3.91 3.65
C LEU A 10 -1.84 5.37 3.54
N ARG A 11 -3.13 5.64 3.76
CA ARG A 11 -3.68 7.00 3.75
C ARG A 11 -3.06 7.92 4.80
N LYS A 12 -2.68 7.39 5.98
CA LYS A 12 -2.01 8.16 7.04
C LYS A 12 -0.61 8.62 6.64
N TYR A 13 0.06 7.92 5.72
CA TYR A 13 1.42 8.26 5.25
C TYR A 13 1.42 8.88 3.84
N ASP A 14 0.35 9.59 3.49
CA ASP A 14 0.17 10.28 2.20
C ASP A 14 0.27 9.36 0.98
N CYS A 15 -0.03 8.08 1.14
CA CYS A 15 -0.17 7.18 0.00
C CYS A 15 -1.57 7.35 -0.58
N TYR A 16 -1.63 7.62 -1.88
CA TYR A 16 -2.85 7.76 -2.64
C TYR A 16 -3.13 6.54 -3.50
N PHE A 17 -4.41 6.34 -3.76
CA PHE A 17 -4.88 5.32 -4.66
C PHE A 17 -4.73 5.80 -6.11
N ILE A 18 -4.11 4.97 -6.97
CA ILE A 18 -3.86 5.31 -8.38
C ILE A 18 -4.95 4.72 -9.28
N ARG A 19 -5.15 3.40 -9.20
CA ARG A 19 -6.13 2.67 -10.02
C ARG A 19 -6.50 1.33 -9.40
N GLU A 20 -7.72 0.87 -9.67
CA GLU A 20 -8.14 -0.49 -9.32
C GLU A 20 -7.93 -1.40 -10.54
N GLY A 21 -7.25 -2.53 -10.36
CA GLY A 21 -7.34 -3.67 -11.27
C GLY A 21 -8.32 -4.72 -10.74
N GLY A 22 -8.41 -5.87 -11.42
CA GLY A 22 -9.31 -6.95 -11.00
C GLY A 22 -9.00 -7.48 -9.60
N ARG A 23 -7.84 -8.13 -9.44
CA ARG A 23 -7.42 -8.76 -8.16
C ARG A 23 -6.56 -7.86 -7.26
N HIS A 24 -6.05 -6.75 -7.78
CA HIS A 24 -5.11 -5.87 -7.08
C HIS A 24 -5.47 -4.40 -7.29
N SER A 25 -5.24 -3.57 -6.28
CA SER A 25 -5.33 -2.11 -6.33
C SER A 25 -3.92 -1.53 -6.39
N ARG A 26 -3.65 -0.56 -7.27
CA ARG A 26 -2.36 0.14 -7.32
C ARG A 26 -2.38 1.36 -6.41
N TRP A 27 -1.42 1.43 -5.51
CA TRP A 27 -1.21 2.53 -4.57
C TRP A 27 0.12 3.20 -4.87
N GLY A 28 0.23 4.49 -4.61
CA GLY A 28 1.48 5.20 -4.75
C GLY A 28 1.62 6.40 -3.83
N LYS A 29 2.81 6.96 -3.85
CA LYS A 29 3.24 8.09 -3.02
C LYS A 29 4.26 8.90 -3.80
N MET A 30 4.32 10.20 -3.52
CA MET A 30 5.44 11.04 -3.94
C MET A 30 6.52 10.97 -2.86
N HIS A 31 7.72 10.53 -3.22
CA HIS A 31 8.86 10.48 -2.31
C HIS A 31 10.08 11.09 -2.99
N LEU A 32 10.60 12.18 -2.42
CA LEU A 32 11.76 12.92 -2.97
C LEU A 32 11.57 13.34 -4.45
N GLY A 33 10.35 13.76 -4.82
CA GLY A 33 10.03 14.14 -6.19
C GLY A 33 9.83 12.97 -7.17
N ILE A 34 9.95 11.72 -6.71
CA ILE A 34 9.76 10.52 -7.52
C ILE A 34 8.45 9.84 -7.10
N GLN A 35 7.63 9.50 -8.10
CA GLN A 35 6.43 8.70 -7.87
C GLN A 35 6.82 7.23 -7.66
N ILE A 36 6.58 6.72 -6.46
CA ILE A 36 6.71 5.29 -6.14
C ILE A 36 5.32 4.67 -6.07
N SER A 37 5.18 3.44 -6.57
CA SER A 37 3.90 2.73 -6.56
C SER A 37 4.08 1.24 -6.35
N THR A 38 3.10 0.62 -5.69
CA THR A 38 3.08 -0.83 -5.45
C THR A 38 1.66 -1.39 -5.63
N SER A 39 1.59 -2.72 -5.77
CA SER A 39 0.36 -3.47 -5.95
C SER A 39 -0.12 -4.01 -4.61
N VAL A 40 -1.33 -3.64 -4.22
CA VAL A 40 -1.96 -4.09 -2.97
C VAL A 40 -3.07 -5.08 -3.32
N PRO A 41 -3.04 -6.32 -2.81
CA PRO A 41 -4.07 -7.31 -3.12
C PRO A 41 -5.44 -6.90 -2.54
N ARG A 42 -6.52 -7.33 -3.22
CA ARG A 42 -7.90 -6.98 -2.83
C ARG A 42 -8.56 -7.96 -1.85
N HIS A 43 -7.94 -9.10 -1.55
CA HIS A 43 -8.45 -10.02 -0.54
C HIS A 43 -8.46 -9.38 0.86
N ASN A 44 -9.32 -9.90 1.74
CA ASN A 44 -9.56 -9.31 3.05
C ASN A 44 -8.36 -9.41 4.00
N GLU A 45 -7.57 -10.48 3.87
CA GLU A 45 -6.44 -10.77 4.74
C GLU A 45 -5.14 -10.73 3.96
N ILE A 46 -4.23 -9.88 4.42
CA ILE A 46 -2.91 -9.69 3.85
C ILE A 46 -1.90 -10.22 4.86
N GLY A 47 -1.02 -11.12 4.43
CA GLY A 47 0.04 -11.67 5.27
C GLY A 47 0.99 -10.58 5.79
N LYS A 48 1.51 -10.73 7.01
CA LYS A 48 2.37 -9.73 7.66
C LYS A 48 3.60 -9.38 6.81
N TRP A 49 4.27 -10.38 6.26
CA TRP A 49 5.40 -10.20 5.36
C TRP A 49 5.05 -9.37 4.11
N LEU A 50 3.87 -9.58 3.54
CA LEU A 50 3.43 -8.83 2.36
C LEU A 50 3.12 -7.37 2.72
N VAL A 51 2.53 -7.12 3.89
CA VAL A 51 2.33 -5.77 4.43
C VAL A 51 3.68 -5.05 4.59
N GLU A 52 4.66 -5.71 5.19
CA GLU A 52 6.01 -5.14 5.39
C GLU A 52 6.69 -4.82 4.05
N LYS A 53 6.59 -5.72 3.06
CA LYS A 53 7.09 -5.46 1.69
C LYS A 53 6.42 -4.24 1.06
N ILE A 54 5.08 -4.17 1.10
CA ILE A 54 4.31 -3.04 0.56
C ILE A 54 4.73 -1.72 1.23
N CYS A 55 4.90 -1.71 2.55
CA CYS A 55 5.32 -0.52 3.28
C CYS A 55 6.75 -0.11 2.92
N LYS A 56 7.66 -1.08 2.76
CA LYS A 56 9.04 -0.86 2.34
C LYS A 56 9.13 -0.30 0.92
N ASP A 57 8.33 -0.81 -0.01
CA ASP A 57 8.24 -0.32 -1.39
C ASP A 57 7.75 1.13 -1.43
N LEU A 58 6.79 1.48 -0.57
CA LEU A 58 6.25 2.83 -0.44
C LEU A 58 7.07 3.74 0.49
N LYS A 59 8.21 3.27 1.02
CA LYS A 59 9.07 4.01 1.94
C LYS A 59 8.31 4.58 3.15
N ILE A 60 7.46 3.76 3.77
CA ILE A 60 6.71 4.08 5.00
C ILE A 60 7.01 3.03 6.08
N PRO A 61 6.90 3.38 7.37
CA PRO A 61 7.06 2.39 8.44
C PRO A 61 5.94 1.35 8.38
N PRO A 62 6.22 0.08 8.75
CA PRO A 62 5.17 -0.94 8.86
C PRO A 62 4.24 -0.64 10.05
N PRO A 63 2.96 -1.05 9.97
CA PRO A 63 1.99 -0.96 11.08
C PRO A 63 2.17 -2.03 12.15
#